data_AF-A0A2E3HAM6-F1
#
_entry.id   AF-A0A2E3HAM6-F1
#
_cell.length_a   1.000
_cell.length_b   1.000
_cell.length_c   1.000
_cell.angle_alpha   90.00
_cell.angle_beta   90.00
_cell.angle_gamma   90.00
#
_symmetry.space_group_name_H-M   'P 1'
#
loop_
_entity.id
_entity.type
_entity.pdbx_description
1 polymer ?
#
loop_
_entity_poly.entity_id
_entity_poly.type
_entity_poly.pdbx_seq_one_letter_code
_entity_poly.pdbx_strand_id
1 'polypeptide(L)'
;MKVSTPLLAISLVAGCAEKKSSDAQKNDPAAPDVEAVTSVEPVLFVADGLNTDGSLVRNYQRGLRYAIDYFGNYGPYYVYLLGPDSEQSIREIYRQRALTRTNPDSPFLTAEEQVEKFLNRPNVVTEMRSVLAGRTEGGLTWTQEPPILYEDVTTNAKGREKDPVENTWGALHEYHHVFQMAHCDTRQERTSEKNINSWMAEGMATYSSARFMENLGLIDFRDYMLKLRTSGANISRPSVNEFLATTQNWQLQNEGYWEQGGAAQVYYMLGAWATAYLIHVQRINEVVVLRDWYYDIPRIGKSASFRKHMGLSLAEFYRKFDDFIRQTDAKVMEIFPRY
;
A
#
# COMPACT_ATOMS: atom_id res chain seq x y z
N MET A 1 -34.44 11.93 13.67
CA MET A 1 -33.97 10.65 13.08
C MET A 1 -32.50 10.82 12.71
N LYS A 2 -31.61 10.13 13.43
CA LYS A 2 -30.17 10.13 13.16
C LYS A 2 -29.91 9.21 11.97
N VAL A 3 -29.46 9.78 10.86
CA VAL A 3 -28.95 9.02 9.72
C VAL A 3 -27.52 8.64 10.07
N SER A 4 -27.29 7.35 10.32
CA SER A 4 -25.94 6.81 10.49
C SER A 4 -25.27 6.72 9.13
N THR A 5 -24.22 7.50 8.94
CA THR A 5 -23.27 7.35 7.84
C THR A 5 -22.40 6.10 8.13
N PRO A 6 -22.18 5.18 7.18
CA PRO A 6 -21.40 3.99 7.45
C PRO A 6 -19.92 4.38 7.65
N LEU A 7 -19.33 3.86 8.73
CA LEU A 7 -17.90 3.92 9.00
C LEU A 7 -17.14 3.23 7.85
N LEU A 8 -16.14 3.93 7.29
CA LEU A 8 -15.16 3.39 6.37
C LEU A 8 -13.81 3.32 7.09
N ALA A 9 -13.43 2.10 7.49
CA ALA A 9 -12.09 1.60 7.87
C ALA A 9 -12.37 0.21 8.49
N ILE A 10 -11.62 -0.87 8.26
CA ILE A 10 -10.19 -1.06 8.54
C ILE A 10 -9.69 -2.26 7.72
N SER A 11 -8.49 -2.11 7.18
CA SER A 11 -7.67 -3.10 6.47
C SER A 11 -7.37 -4.35 7.32
N LEU A 12 -7.64 -5.53 6.77
CA LEU A 12 -7.18 -6.81 7.30
C LEU A 12 -5.80 -7.12 6.70
N VAL A 13 -4.72 -6.68 7.34
CA VAL A 13 -3.41 -7.31 7.16
C VAL A 13 -3.31 -8.45 8.16
N ALA A 14 -3.87 -9.61 7.80
CA ALA A 14 -3.76 -10.82 8.61
C ALA A 14 -2.43 -11.54 8.30
N GLY A 15 -1.34 -11.09 8.95
CA GLY A 15 -0.14 -11.90 9.12
C GLY A 15 -0.34 -12.84 10.31
N CYS A 16 -0.48 -14.15 10.05
CA CYS A 16 -0.53 -15.14 11.13
C CYS A 16 0.83 -15.26 11.84
N ALA A 17 0.84 -15.08 13.16
CA ALA A 17 1.99 -15.34 14.03
C ALA A 17 1.62 -16.39 15.09
N GLU A 18 2.45 -17.43 15.25
CA GLU A 18 2.75 -18.22 16.46
C GLU A 18 3.71 -19.38 16.08
N LYS A 19 4.76 -19.80 16.81
CA LYS A 19 5.54 -19.31 17.96
C LYS A 19 6.86 -20.15 18.03
N LYS A 20 7.99 -19.49 18.29
CA LYS A 20 9.33 -19.90 18.81
C LYS A 20 9.84 -21.36 18.71
N SER A 21 11.04 -21.53 18.12
CA SER A 21 12.12 -22.38 18.70
C SER A 21 13.52 -22.01 18.17
N SER A 22 14.43 -21.78 19.14
CA SER A 22 15.89 -21.96 19.20
C SER A 22 16.82 -21.54 18.06
N ASP A 23 17.79 -20.68 18.44
CA ASP A 23 19.02 -20.35 17.74
C ASP A 23 19.72 -21.54 17.08
N ALA A 24 19.90 -21.45 15.76
CA ALA A 24 21.00 -22.06 15.05
C ALA A 24 21.35 -21.16 13.87
N GLN A 25 22.50 -20.51 13.99
CA GLN A 25 23.14 -19.70 12.95
C GLN A 25 23.34 -20.59 11.70
N LYS A 26 22.43 -20.48 10.74
CA LYS A 26 22.57 -21.09 9.41
C LYS A 26 22.85 -19.98 8.42
N ASN A 27 23.92 -20.19 7.65
CA ASN A 27 24.33 -19.33 6.54
C ASN A 27 23.14 -19.14 5.60
N ASP A 28 22.60 -17.92 5.57
CA ASP A 28 21.54 -17.55 4.64
C ASP A 28 22.06 -17.69 3.20
N PRO A 29 21.31 -18.35 2.30
CA PRO A 29 21.60 -18.28 0.88
C PRO A 29 21.47 -16.82 0.44
N ALA A 30 22.34 -16.41 -0.49
CA ALA A 30 22.40 -15.05 -1.02
C ALA A 30 21.00 -14.50 -1.29
N ALA A 31 20.74 -13.29 -0.79
CA ALA A 31 19.50 -12.58 -1.06
C ALA A 31 19.25 -12.56 -2.58
N PRO A 32 18.02 -12.87 -3.04
CA PRO A 32 17.69 -12.81 -4.45
C PRO A 32 17.97 -11.39 -4.96
N ASP A 33 18.45 -11.30 -6.20
CA ASP A 33 18.89 -10.07 -6.85
C ASP A 33 17.79 -9.00 -6.78
N VAL A 34 17.94 -8.03 -5.87
CA VAL A 34 16.90 -7.07 -5.49
C VAL A 34 16.70 -5.98 -6.56
N GLU A 35 17.43 -6.07 -7.68
CA GLU A 35 17.40 -5.11 -8.79
C GLU A 35 16.62 -5.61 -10.02
N ALA A 36 16.16 -6.86 -10.05
CA ALA A 36 15.60 -7.45 -11.28
C ALA A 36 14.14 -7.02 -11.52
N VAL A 37 13.96 -5.96 -12.30
CA VAL A 37 12.68 -5.64 -12.97
C VAL A 37 12.24 -6.86 -13.79
N THR A 38 11.01 -7.32 -13.60
CA THR A 38 10.46 -8.47 -14.32
C THR A 38 9.90 -8.07 -15.69
N SER A 39 9.97 -8.98 -16.65
CA SER A 39 9.27 -8.85 -17.94
C SER A 39 7.84 -9.41 -17.91
N VAL A 40 7.42 -10.01 -16.79
CA VAL A 40 6.07 -10.54 -16.63
C VAL A 40 5.10 -9.38 -16.45
N GLU A 41 4.14 -9.25 -17.37
CA GLU A 41 3.10 -8.23 -17.26
C GLU A 41 2.13 -8.54 -16.11
N PRO A 42 1.63 -7.52 -15.40
CA PRO A 42 0.55 -7.72 -14.44
C PRO A 42 -0.71 -8.29 -15.08
N VAL A 43 -1.41 -9.16 -14.35
CA VAL A 43 -2.63 -9.81 -14.82
C VAL A 43 -3.84 -9.31 -14.04
N LEU A 44 -4.87 -8.86 -14.74
CA LEU A 44 -6.12 -8.40 -14.15
C LEU A 44 -7.22 -9.46 -14.34
N PHE A 45 -7.79 -9.92 -13.23
CA PHE A 45 -9.00 -10.73 -13.18
C PHE A 45 -10.18 -9.85 -12.78
N VAL A 46 -11.25 -9.90 -13.57
CA VAL A 46 -12.47 -9.11 -13.34
C VAL A 46 -13.66 -10.05 -13.24
N ALA A 47 -14.42 -9.97 -12.15
CA ALA A 47 -15.62 -10.78 -11.98
C ALA A 47 -16.73 -10.35 -12.94
N ASP A 48 -17.53 -11.31 -13.41
CA ASP A 48 -18.67 -11.05 -14.29
C ASP A 48 -19.65 -10.09 -13.61
N GLY A 49 -20.32 -9.26 -14.42
CA GLY A 49 -21.20 -8.19 -13.94
C GLY A 49 -20.48 -6.85 -13.75
N LEU A 50 -19.15 -6.83 -13.87
CA LEU A 50 -18.33 -5.62 -13.89
C LEU A 50 -17.72 -5.36 -15.28
N ASN A 51 -17.21 -4.15 -15.46
CA ASN A 51 -16.44 -3.69 -16.61
C ASN A 51 -17.20 -3.79 -17.95
N THR A 52 -18.51 -3.58 -17.94
CA THR A 52 -19.37 -3.76 -19.13
C THR A 52 -18.97 -2.90 -20.33
N ASP A 53 -18.45 -1.69 -20.10
CA ASP A 53 -17.97 -0.77 -21.13
C ASP A 53 -16.42 -0.72 -21.23
N GLY A 54 -15.73 -1.62 -20.52
CA GLY A 54 -14.28 -1.68 -20.42
C GLY A 54 -13.61 -0.56 -19.60
N SER A 55 -14.37 0.38 -19.02
CA SER A 55 -13.81 1.56 -18.36
C SER A 55 -13.10 1.22 -17.04
N LEU A 56 -13.61 0.26 -16.27
CA LEU A 56 -12.99 -0.20 -15.02
C LEU A 56 -11.55 -0.68 -15.26
N VAL A 57 -11.34 -1.54 -16.26
CA VAL A 57 -9.99 -2.02 -16.61
C VAL A 57 -9.12 -0.89 -17.18
N ARG A 58 -9.65 -0.08 -18.12
CA ARG A 58 -8.86 1.02 -18.73
C ARG A 58 -8.36 2.02 -17.70
N ASN A 59 -9.21 2.40 -16.74
CA ASN A 59 -8.87 3.38 -15.70
C ASN A 59 -7.88 2.80 -14.68
N TYR A 60 -8.03 1.54 -14.29
CA TYR A 60 -7.05 0.87 -13.43
C TYR A 60 -5.68 0.79 -14.13
N GLN A 61 -5.68 0.34 -15.39
CA GLN A 61 -4.46 0.26 -16.22
C GLN A 61 -3.81 1.63 -16.49
N ARG A 62 -4.56 2.74 -16.44
CA ARG A 62 -3.98 4.09 -16.52
C ARG A 62 -3.05 4.35 -15.34
N GLY A 63 -3.51 4.07 -14.12
CA GLY A 63 -2.71 4.25 -12.91
C GLY A 63 -1.54 3.25 -12.86
N LEU A 64 -1.84 1.98 -13.11
CA LEU A 64 -0.84 0.91 -13.08
C LEU A 64 0.34 1.16 -14.03
N ARG A 65 0.07 1.54 -15.28
CA ARG A 65 1.14 1.83 -16.26
C ARG A 65 2.02 2.99 -15.82
N TYR A 66 1.40 4.07 -15.34
CA TYR A 66 2.15 5.22 -14.83
C TYR A 66 3.07 4.79 -13.66
N ALA A 67 2.56 3.99 -12.72
CA ALA A 67 3.36 3.54 -11.58
C ALA A 67 4.51 2.62 -12.02
N ILE A 68 4.29 1.71 -12.96
CA ILE A 68 5.32 0.86 -13.57
C ILE A 68 6.39 1.69 -14.27
N ASP A 69 5.98 2.69 -15.06
CA ASP A 69 6.91 3.56 -15.78
C ASP A 69 7.81 4.35 -14.81
N TYR A 70 7.31 4.68 -13.61
CA TYR A 70 8.05 5.43 -12.60
C TYR A 70 8.97 4.54 -11.73
N PHE A 71 8.43 3.44 -11.20
CA PHE A 71 9.12 2.58 -10.23
C PHE A 71 9.91 1.44 -10.87
N GLY A 72 9.52 1.02 -12.07
CA GLY A 72 9.92 -0.25 -12.68
C GLY A 72 8.88 -1.34 -12.46
N ASN A 73 8.92 -2.38 -13.28
CA ASN A 73 8.00 -3.51 -13.19
C ASN A 73 8.48 -4.58 -12.18
N TYR A 74 7.77 -4.77 -11.07
CA TYR A 74 8.01 -5.83 -10.09
C TYR A 74 6.81 -6.78 -10.04
N GLY A 75 7.08 -8.08 -9.89
CA GLY A 75 6.05 -9.09 -9.97
C GLY A 75 6.59 -10.52 -9.93
N PRO A 76 5.71 -11.53 -10.10
CA PRO A 76 4.36 -11.42 -10.66
C PRO A 76 3.37 -10.59 -9.82
N TYR A 77 2.53 -9.77 -10.50
CA TYR A 77 1.50 -8.94 -9.87
C TYR A 77 0.12 -9.29 -10.43
N TYR A 78 -0.82 -9.65 -9.56
CA TYR A 78 -2.18 -10.03 -9.92
C TYR A 78 -3.19 -9.06 -9.31
N VAL A 79 -4.18 -8.64 -10.10
CA VAL A 79 -5.21 -7.72 -9.64
C VAL A 79 -6.55 -8.41 -9.75
N TYR A 80 -7.33 -8.41 -8.67
CA TYR A 80 -8.63 -9.05 -8.59
C TYR A 80 -9.70 -8.00 -8.33
N LEU A 81 -10.43 -7.63 -9.38
CA LEU A 81 -11.56 -6.71 -9.32
C LEU A 81 -12.86 -7.53 -9.22
N LEU A 82 -13.32 -7.76 -7.99
CA LEU A 82 -14.42 -8.68 -7.69
C LEU A 82 -15.75 -7.94 -7.49
N GLY A 83 -16.85 -8.67 -7.61
CA GLY A 83 -18.21 -8.18 -7.36
C GLY A 83 -19.20 -9.33 -7.17
N PRO A 84 -20.33 -9.12 -6.49
CA PRO A 84 -21.24 -10.18 -6.06
C PRO A 84 -22.12 -10.79 -7.17
N ASP A 85 -22.01 -10.30 -8.42
CA ASP A 85 -23.00 -10.57 -9.46
C ASP A 85 -22.93 -11.98 -10.06
N SER A 86 -21.81 -12.68 -9.92
CA SER A 86 -21.62 -14.05 -10.42
C SER A 86 -20.78 -14.89 -9.47
N GLU A 87 -21.44 -15.76 -8.69
CA GLU A 87 -20.74 -16.72 -7.83
C GLU A 87 -19.81 -17.66 -8.62
N GLN A 88 -20.22 -18.06 -9.83
CA GLN A 88 -19.40 -18.89 -10.71
C GLN A 88 -18.09 -18.17 -11.09
N SER A 89 -18.17 -16.91 -11.52
CA SER A 89 -17.00 -16.11 -11.89
C SER A 89 -16.07 -15.89 -10.70
N ILE A 90 -16.64 -15.59 -9.51
CA ILE A 90 -15.86 -15.48 -8.27
C ILE A 90 -15.10 -16.78 -7.99
N ARG A 91 -15.79 -17.94 -8.01
CA ARG A 91 -15.15 -19.24 -7.75
C ARG A 91 -14.03 -19.56 -8.73
N GLU A 92 -14.22 -19.24 -10.01
CA GLU A 92 -13.17 -19.42 -11.02
C GLU A 92 -11.97 -18.51 -10.75
N ILE A 93 -12.19 -17.24 -10.43
CA ILE A 93 -11.11 -16.31 -10.08
C ILE A 93 -10.32 -16.80 -8.86
N TYR A 94 -10.99 -17.28 -7.81
CA TYR A 94 -10.30 -17.84 -6.65
C TYR A 94 -9.53 -19.11 -6.98
N ARG A 95 -10.02 -19.92 -7.94
CA ARG A 95 -9.27 -21.07 -8.45
C ARG A 95 -8.01 -20.63 -9.21
N GLN A 96 -8.11 -19.61 -10.07
CA GLN A 96 -6.93 -19.03 -10.75
C GLN A 96 -5.93 -18.46 -9.74
N ARG A 97 -6.42 -17.73 -8.73
CA ARG A 97 -5.64 -17.21 -7.60
C ARG A 97 -4.93 -18.31 -6.79
N ALA A 98 -5.53 -19.50 -6.71
CA ALA A 98 -4.91 -20.67 -6.09
C ALA A 98 -3.81 -21.27 -6.98
N LEU A 99 -4.06 -21.35 -8.29
CA LEU A 99 -3.11 -21.88 -9.28
C LEU A 99 -1.83 -21.04 -9.37
N THR A 100 -1.93 -19.71 -9.33
CA THR A 100 -0.75 -18.83 -9.37
C THR A 100 0.18 -18.99 -8.16
N ARG A 101 -0.31 -19.62 -7.08
CA ARG A 101 0.43 -19.91 -5.85
C ARG A 101 1.02 -21.30 -5.77
N THR A 102 0.69 -22.20 -6.70
CA THR A 102 1.19 -23.56 -6.61
C THR A 102 2.70 -23.55 -6.74
N ASN A 103 3.38 -24.19 -5.79
CA ASN A 103 4.81 -24.43 -5.88
C ASN A 103 5.01 -25.76 -6.63
N PRO A 104 5.54 -25.74 -7.88
CA PRO A 104 5.78 -26.95 -8.65
C PRO A 104 6.86 -27.85 -8.03
N ASP A 105 7.76 -27.27 -7.21
CA ASP A 105 8.86 -27.97 -6.55
C ASP A 105 8.47 -28.55 -5.19
N SER A 106 7.18 -28.49 -4.82
CA SER A 106 6.66 -29.06 -3.58
C SER A 106 6.88 -30.57 -3.53
N PRO A 107 7.65 -31.11 -2.56
CA PRO A 107 7.91 -32.54 -2.47
C PRO A 107 6.77 -33.32 -1.78
N PHE A 108 5.74 -32.62 -1.28
CA PHE A 108 4.72 -33.20 -0.41
C PHE A 108 3.29 -33.10 -0.95
N LEU A 109 3.01 -32.17 -1.85
CA LEU A 109 1.65 -31.88 -2.30
C LEU A 109 1.62 -31.67 -3.81
N THR A 110 0.66 -32.30 -4.49
CA THR A 110 0.36 -32.02 -5.90
C THR A 110 -0.20 -30.61 -6.08
N ALA A 111 -0.25 -30.12 -7.32
CA ALA A 111 -0.86 -28.83 -7.61
C ALA A 111 -2.34 -28.79 -7.20
N GLU A 112 -3.08 -29.87 -7.43
CA GLU A 112 -4.49 -30.00 -7.04
C GLU A 112 -4.67 -29.92 -5.53
N GLU A 113 -3.85 -30.63 -4.75
CA GLU A 113 -3.90 -30.60 -3.28
C GLU A 113 -3.54 -29.21 -2.74
N GLN A 114 -2.58 -28.53 -3.35
CA GLN A 114 -2.23 -27.15 -2.99
C GLN A 114 -3.38 -26.17 -3.27
N VAL A 115 -4.05 -26.32 -4.42
CA VAL A 115 -5.23 -25.51 -4.78
C VAL A 115 -6.36 -25.74 -3.79
N GLU A 116 -6.71 -26.99 -3.51
CA GLU A 116 -7.75 -27.34 -2.56
C GLU A 116 -7.44 -26.79 -1.16
N LYS A 117 -6.19 -26.96 -0.70
CA LYS A 117 -5.73 -26.43 0.58
C LYS A 117 -5.84 -24.91 0.64
N PHE A 118 -5.51 -24.20 -0.45
CA PHE A 118 -5.64 -22.74 -0.51
C PHE A 118 -7.11 -22.29 -0.43
N LEU A 119 -7.98 -22.88 -1.24
CA LEU A 119 -9.40 -22.55 -1.30
C LEU A 119 -10.13 -22.82 0.03
N ASN A 120 -9.66 -23.79 0.81
CA ASN A 120 -10.20 -24.13 2.11
C ASN A 120 -9.59 -23.35 3.30
N ARG A 121 -8.65 -22.42 3.07
CA ARG A 121 -8.10 -21.60 4.16
C ARG A 121 -9.20 -20.71 4.77
N PRO A 122 -9.32 -20.61 6.11
CA PRO A 122 -10.38 -19.84 6.74
C PRO A 122 -10.47 -18.38 6.28
N ASN A 123 -9.34 -17.72 6.05
CA ASN A 123 -9.30 -16.34 5.55
C ASN A 123 -9.79 -16.25 4.09
N VAL A 124 -9.40 -17.18 3.22
CA VAL A 124 -9.85 -17.24 1.81
C VAL A 124 -11.35 -17.49 1.73
N VAL A 125 -11.87 -18.44 2.52
CA VAL A 125 -13.32 -18.71 2.62
C VAL A 125 -14.08 -17.48 3.12
N THR A 126 -13.53 -16.75 4.09
CA THR A 126 -14.13 -15.53 4.63
C THR A 126 -14.16 -14.42 3.59
N GLU A 127 -13.06 -14.22 2.86
CA GLU A 127 -12.95 -13.22 1.80
C GLU A 127 -13.97 -13.51 0.66
N MET A 128 -14.08 -14.77 0.21
CA MET A 128 -15.10 -15.18 -0.77
C MET A 128 -16.52 -14.87 -0.29
N ARG A 129 -16.81 -15.10 1.00
CA ARG A 129 -18.12 -14.75 1.58
C ARG A 129 -18.34 -13.23 1.63
N SER A 130 -17.30 -12.44 1.92
CA SER A 130 -17.38 -10.98 1.87
C SER A 130 -17.71 -10.49 0.45
N VAL A 131 -17.07 -11.06 -0.57
CA VAL A 131 -17.33 -10.75 -1.99
C VAL A 131 -18.78 -11.06 -2.35
N LEU A 132 -19.25 -12.28 -2.05
CA LEU A 132 -20.63 -12.71 -2.32
C LEU A 132 -21.68 -11.88 -1.56
N ALA A 133 -21.33 -11.38 -0.38
CA ALA A 133 -22.17 -10.47 0.39
C ALA A 133 -22.10 -9.01 -0.11
N GLY A 134 -21.30 -8.71 -1.13
CA GLY A 134 -21.12 -7.37 -1.68
C GLY A 134 -20.41 -6.39 -0.75
N ARG A 135 -19.61 -6.89 0.21
CA ARG A 135 -18.82 -6.05 1.12
C ARG A 135 -17.70 -5.37 0.36
N THR A 136 -17.42 -4.12 0.72
CA THR A 136 -16.33 -3.34 0.13
C THR A 136 -15.13 -3.39 1.05
N GLU A 137 -14.17 -4.23 0.69
CA GLU A 137 -12.88 -4.41 1.33
C GLU A 137 -11.81 -4.45 0.24
N GLY A 138 -10.56 -4.20 0.58
CA GLY A 138 -9.47 -4.42 -0.34
C GLY A 138 -8.10 -4.13 0.24
N GLY A 139 -7.08 -4.43 -0.55
CA GLY A 139 -5.70 -4.12 -0.26
C GLY A 139 -4.71 -5.08 -0.92
N LEU A 140 -3.44 -4.73 -0.81
CA LEU A 140 -2.33 -5.56 -1.27
C LEU A 140 -2.08 -6.75 -0.33
N THR A 141 -1.91 -7.93 -0.92
CA THR A 141 -1.39 -9.13 -0.25
C THR A 141 -0.22 -9.71 -1.03
N TRP A 142 0.61 -10.52 -0.39
CA TRP A 142 1.77 -11.15 -1.03
C TRP A 142 2.10 -12.48 -0.35
N THR A 143 2.93 -13.29 -1.01
CA THR A 143 3.47 -14.53 -0.44
C THR A 143 4.81 -14.28 0.23
N GLN A 144 5.04 -14.93 1.38
CA GLN A 144 6.30 -14.83 2.12
C GLN A 144 7.31 -15.90 1.69
N GLU A 145 6.82 -16.96 1.04
CA GLU A 145 7.60 -18.10 0.54
C GLU A 145 7.36 -18.28 -0.97
N PRO A 146 8.31 -18.85 -1.72
CA PRO A 146 8.15 -19.10 -3.15
C PRO A 146 6.86 -19.88 -3.50
N PRO A 147 6.16 -19.49 -4.59
CA PRO A 147 6.49 -18.38 -5.47
C PRO A 147 6.20 -17.02 -4.79
N ILE A 148 7.16 -16.08 -4.86
CA ILE A 148 6.97 -14.70 -4.39
C ILE A 148 6.12 -13.96 -5.42
N LEU A 149 4.95 -13.48 -5.01
CA LEU A 149 4.01 -12.73 -5.86
C LEU A 149 3.24 -11.70 -5.04
N TYR A 150 2.66 -10.73 -5.75
CA TYR A 150 1.88 -9.62 -5.17
C TYR A 150 0.47 -9.62 -5.73
N GLU A 151 -0.49 -9.16 -4.93
CA GLU A 151 -1.89 -9.18 -5.29
C GLU A 151 -2.69 -8.00 -4.75
N ASP A 152 -3.30 -7.21 -5.61
CA ASP A 152 -4.33 -6.24 -5.21
C ASP A 152 -5.71 -6.91 -5.32
N VAL A 153 -6.37 -7.07 -4.18
CA VAL A 153 -7.72 -7.62 -4.10
C VAL A 153 -8.70 -6.51 -3.77
N THR A 154 -9.70 -6.30 -4.63
CA THR A 154 -10.86 -5.46 -4.35
C THR A 154 -12.10 -6.34 -4.31
N THR A 155 -12.69 -6.53 -3.13
CA THR A 155 -13.81 -7.49 -2.95
C THR A 155 -15.13 -7.00 -3.53
N ASN A 156 -15.29 -5.69 -3.72
CA ASN A 156 -16.40 -5.10 -4.46
C ASN A 156 -15.96 -3.85 -5.25
N ALA A 157 -15.70 -4.05 -6.55
CA ALA A 157 -15.22 -3.02 -7.45
C ALA A 157 -16.33 -2.14 -8.07
N LYS A 158 -17.60 -2.31 -7.70
CA LYS A 158 -18.70 -1.47 -8.21
C LYS A 158 -18.54 0.02 -7.89
N GLY A 159 -17.91 0.34 -6.76
CA GLY A 159 -17.55 1.71 -6.41
C GLY A 159 -16.51 2.27 -7.39
N ARG A 160 -15.42 1.53 -7.59
CA ARG A 160 -14.34 1.89 -8.53
C ARG A 160 -14.82 1.99 -9.98
N GLU A 161 -15.76 1.15 -10.41
CA GLU A 161 -16.35 1.22 -11.75
C GLU A 161 -17.08 2.56 -11.98
N LYS A 162 -17.74 3.09 -10.94
CA LYS A 162 -18.46 4.36 -11.00
C LYS A 162 -17.57 5.57 -10.74
N ASP A 163 -16.35 5.36 -10.26
CA ASP A 163 -15.38 6.39 -9.94
C ASP A 163 -14.04 6.15 -10.66
N PRO A 164 -13.92 6.62 -11.92
CA PRO A 164 -12.69 6.52 -12.71
C PRO A 164 -11.45 7.10 -12.05
N VAL A 165 -11.63 8.15 -11.24
CA VAL A 165 -10.54 8.88 -10.56
C VAL A 165 -10.02 8.01 -9.43
N GLU A 166 -10.90 7.56 -8.54
CA GLU A 166 -10.53 6.67 -7.42
C GLU A 166 -9.96 5.34 -7.91
N ASN A 167 -10.49 4.77 -9.00
CA ASN A 167 -9.95 3.55 -9.58
C ASN A 167 -8.51 3.71 -10.12
N THR A 168 -8.20 4.87 -10.72
CA THR A 168 -6.83 5.18 -11.14
C THR A 168 -5.93 5.41 -9.93
N TRP A 169 -6.45 6.14 -8.94
CA TRP A 169 -5.74 6.46 -7.69
C TRP A 169 -5.34 5.20 -6.95
N GLY A 170 -6.28 4.27 -6.74
CA GLY A 170 -6.04 2.99 -6.08
C GLY A 170 -4.93 2.20 -6.76
N ALA A 171 -4.95 2.11 -8.10
CA ALA A 171 -3.89 1.42 -8.84
C ALA A 171 -2.49 2.04 -8.63
N LEU A 172 -2.39 3.38 -8.55
CA LEU A 172 -1.13 4.07 -8.26
C LEU A 172 -0.65 3.78 -6.83
N HIS A 173 -1.55 3.81 -5.85
CA HIS A 173 -1.25 3.58 -4.44
C HIS A 173 -0.79 2.14 -4.19
N GLU A 174 -1.56 1.16 -4.66
CA GLU A 174 -1.26 -0.26 -4.44
C GLU A 174 0.02 -0.69 -5.17
N TYR A 175 0.30 -0.15 -6.36
CA TYR A 175 1.54 -0.48 -7.06
C TYR A 175 2.78 0.12 -6.38
N HIS A 176 2.66 1.28 -5.72
CA HIS A 176 3.75 1.79 -4.89
C HIS A 176 4.09 0.76 -3.79
N HIS A 177 3.10 0.12 -3.16
CA HIS A 177 3.34 -0.93 -2.19
C HIS A 177 4.04 -2.15 -2.81
N VAL A 178 3.70 -2.56 -4.04
CA VAL A 178 4.44 -3.62 -4.75
C VAL A 178 5.93 -3.28 -4.82
N PHE A 179 6.26 -2.06 -5.24
CA PHE A 179 7.65 -1.57 -5.26
C PHE A 179 8.28 -1.59 -3.85
N GLN A 180 7.61 -1.07 -2.82
CA GLN A 180 8.15 -1.06 -1.46
C GLN A 180 8.44 -2.47 -0.93
N MET A 181 7.49 -3.40 -1.12
CA MET A 181 7.59 -4.77 -0.61
C MET A 181 8.62 -5.59 -1.39
N ALA A 182 8.93 -5.24 -2.63
CA ALA A 182 10.05 -5.83 -3.38
C ALA A 182 11.43 -5.46 -2.79
N HIS A 183 11.52 -4.36 -2.05
CA HIS A 183 12.78 -3.84 -1.48
C HIS A 183 12.86 -3.95 0.04
N CYS A 184 11.91 -4.65 0.67
CA CYS A 184 11.85 -4.84 2.11
C CYS A 184 11.73 -6.33 2.46
N ASP A 185 12.28 -6.75 3.60
CA ASP A 185 12.03 -8.06 4.17
C ASP A 185 10.71 -8.05 4.93
N THR A 186 9.63 -8.40 4.24
CA THR A 186 8.26 -8.40 4.78
C THR A 186 7.99 -9.45 5.85
N ARG A 187 8.98 -10.30 6.17
CA ARG A 187 8.94 -11.23 7.30
C ARG A 187 9.33 -10.57 8.61
N GLN A 188 9.97 -9.40 8.54
CA GLN A 188 10.43 -8.64 9.71
C GLN A 188 9.36 -7.64 10.15
N GLU A 189 9.38 -7.29 11.43
CA GLU A 189 8.54 -6.23 11.97
C GLU A 189 8.76 -4.90 11.23
N ARG A 190 7.72 -4.07 11.09
CA ARG A 190 7.77 -2.75 10.41
C ARG A 190 8.83 -1.81 11.00
N THR A 191 9.16 -1.99 12.28
CA THR A 191 10.18 -1.22 13.00
C THR A 191 11.61 -1.65 12.64
N SER A 192 11.82 -2.86 12.11
CA SER A 192 13.12 -3.43 11.76
C SER A 192 13.87 -2.58 10.72
N GLU A 193 15.19 -2.69 10.69
CA GLU A 193 16.03 -2.06 9.66
C GLU A 193 15.83 -2.67 8.27
N LYS A 194 15.31 -3.90 8.18
CA LYS A 194 15.04 -4.55 6.90
C LYS A 194 13.63 -4.28 6.36
N ASN A 195 12.80 -3.55 7.10
CA ASN A 195 11.42 -3.22 6.71
C ASN A 195 11.12 -1.74 7.00
N ILE A 196 9.94 -1.27 6.58
CA ILE A 196 9.51 0.12 6.69
C ILE A 196 8.32 0.31 7.63
N ASN A 197 8.30 1.46 8.30
CA ASN A 197 7.24 1.86 9.22
C ASN A 197 5.95 2.25 8.48
N SER A 198 4.82 2.25 9.18
CA SER A 198 3.50 2.49 8.55
C SER A 198 3.41 3.84 7.84
N TRP A 199 4.02 4.90 8.37
CA TRP A 199 4.03 6.21 7.69
C TRP A 199 4.83 6.21 6.39
N MET A 200 5.89 5.41 6.29
CA MET A 200 6.69 5.28 5.07
C MET A 200 5.93 4.46 4.04
N ALA A 201 5.31 3.35 4.47
CA ALA A 201 4.51 2.52 3.59
C ALA A 201 3.32 3.31 3.02
N GLU A 202 2.40 3.74 3.88
CA GLU A 202 1.13 4.34 3.47
C GLU A 202 1.27 5.80 3.05
N GLY A 203 2.12 6.56 3.75
CA GLY A 203 2.27 7.98 3.51
C GLY A 203 2.99 8.32 2.21
N MET A 204 4.07 7.61 1.88
CA MET A 204 4.76 7.81 0.61
C MET A 204 3.90 7.33 -0.56
N ALA A 205 3.15 6.24 -0.40
CA ALA A 205 2.15 5.81 -1.37
C ALA A 205 1.04 6.86 -1.56
N THR A 206 0.51 7.44 -0.48
CA THR A 206 -0.49 8.52 -0.52
C THR A 206 0.05 9.79 -1.19
N TYR A 207 1.28 10.22 -0.88
CA TYR A 207 1.88 11.39 -1.54
C TYR A 207 2.10 11.14 -3.03
N SER A 208 2.71 10.00 -3.37
CA SER A 208 3.07 9.69 -4.76
C SER A 208 1.83 9.55 -5.64
N SER A 209 0.80 8.85 -5.16
CA SER A 209 -0.46 8.69 -5.88
C SER A 209 -1.13 10.03 -6.12
N ALA A 210 -1.23 10.92 -5.13
CA ALA A 210 -1.72 12.29 -5.33
C ALA A 210 -0.90 13.09 -6.35
N ARG A 211 0.43 13.03 -6.26
CA ARG A 211 1.34 13.74 -7.19
C ARG A 211 1.20 13.22 -8.62
N PHE A 212 1.05 11.91 -8.80
CA PHE A 212 0.86 11.28 -10.10
C PHE A 212 -0.53 11.56 -10.67
N MET A 213 -1.56 11.62 -9.83
CA MET A 213 -2.90 12.05 -10.23
C MET A 213 -2.92 13.50 -10.73
N GLU A 214 -2.14 14.41 -10.12
CA GLU A 214 -1.94 15.76 -10.65
C GLU A 214 -1.22 15.74 -12.01
N ASN A 215 -0.15 14.95 -12.16
CA ASN A 215 0.55 14.82 -13.45
C ASN A 215 -0.36 14.27 -14.56
N LEU A 216 -1.34 13.44 -14.20
CA LEU A 216 -2.39 12.94 -15.09
C LEU A 216 -3.52 13.96 -15.34
N GLY A 217 -3.48 15.14 -14.70
CA GLY A 217 -4.50 16.18 -14.81
C GLY A 217 -5.83 15.84 -14.14
N LEU A 218 -5.83 14.92 -13.17
CA LEU A 218 -7.05 14.39 -12.56
C LEU A 218 -7.43 15.12 -11.26
N ILE A 219 -6.47 15.75 -10.58
CA ILE A 219 -6.69 16.49 -9.33
C ILE A 219 -5.78 17.72 -9.22
N ASP A 220 -6.09 18.59 -8.26
CA ASP A 220 -5.17 19.61 -7.76
C ASP A 220 -4.43 19.05 -6.53
N PHE A 221 -3.12 18.84 -6.66
CA PHE A 221 -2.29 18.26 -5.58
C PHE A 221 -2.22 19.17 -4.35
N ARG A 222 -2.11 20.48 -4.55
CA ARG A 222 -1.98 21.45 -3.46
C ARG A 222 -3.25 21.49 -2.61
N ASP A 223 -4.41 21.53 -3.26
CA ASP A 223 -5.71 21.45 -2.60
C ASP A 223 -5.88 20.10 -1.87
N TYR A 224 -5.46 18.99 -2.50
CA TYR A 224 -5.48 17.67 -1.86
C TYR A 224 -4.66 17.63 -0.57
N MET A 225 -3.42 18.13 -0.58
CA MET A 225 -2.55 18.16 0.60
C MET A 225 -3.18 18.98 1.74
N LEU A 226 -3.84 20.10 1.43
CA LEU A 226 -4.60 20.88 2.42
C LEU A 226 -5.81 20.11 2.96
N LYS A 227 -6.53 19.38 2.09
CA LYS A 227 -7.69 18.58 2.49
C LYS A 227 -7.32 17.44 3.45
N LEU A 228 -6.13 16.83 3.33
CA LEU A 228 -5.63 15.88 4.33
C LEU A 228 -5.61 16.50 5.73
N ARG A 229 -5.31 17.80 5.84
CA ARG A 229 -5.25 18.49 7.14
C ARG A 229 -6.59 18.88 7.70
N THR A 230 -7.49 19.35 6.83
CA THR A 230 -8.75 19.99 7.25
C THR A 230 -9.94 19.04 7.26
N SER A 231 -9.93 18.05 6.35
CA SER A 231 -11.10 17.20 6.07
C SER A 231 -10.83 15.70 6.14
N GLY A 232 -9.57 15.29 5.99
CA GLY A 232 -9.20 13.89 5.80
C GLY A 232 -9.17 13.46 4.32
N ALA A 233 -9.53 14.36 3.40
CA ALA A 233 -9.59 14.12 1.95
C ALA A 233 -10.38 12.83 1.60
N ASN A 234 -9.85 11.99 0.70
CA ASN A 234 -10.42 10.69 0.35
C ASN A 234 -9.99 9.55 1.30
N ILE A 235 -9.21 9.85 2.35
CA ILE A 235 -8.71 8.84 3.30
C ILE A 235 -9.81 8.52 4.32
N SER A 236 -9.94 9.31 5.39
CA SER A 236 -11.04 9.24 6.37
C SER A 236 -10.84 10.29 7.47
N ARG A 237 -11.72 10.29 8.48
CA ARG A 237 -11.60 11.10 9.71
C ARG A 237 -10.97 10.26 10.83
N PRO A 238 -10.25 10.87 11.80
CA PRO A 238 -9.99 12.30 11.91
C PRO A 238 -8.95 12.77 10.88
N SER A 239 -9.10 14.00 10.43
CA SER A 239 -8.08 14.73 9.67
C SER A 239 -6.82 14.98 10.52
N VAL A 240 -5.73 15.44 9.91
CA VAL A 240 -4.50 15.76 10.66
C VAL A 240 -4.77 16.77 11.78
N ASN A 241 -5.51 17.85 11.51
CA ASN A 241 -5.74 18.89 12.52
C ASN A 241 -6.57 18.37 13.70
N GLU A 242 -7.58 17.54 13.44
CA GLU A 242 -8.39 16.91 14.50
C GLU A 242 -7.56 15.92 15.33
N PHE A 243 -6.70 15.13 14.69
CA PHE A 243 -5.81 14.21 15.39
C PHE A 243 -4.80 14.96 16.28
N LEU A 244 -4.13 15.97 15.74
CA LEU A 244 -3.14 16.77 16.48
C LEU A 244 -3.75 17.56 17.63
N ALA A 245 -5.02 17.96 17.53
CA ALA A 245 -5.74 18.65 18.60
C ALA A 245 -6.09 17.72 19.79
N THR A 246 -6.26 16.42 19.53
CA THR A 246 -6.74 15.45 20.53
C THR A 246 -5.64 14.51 21.06
N THR A 247 -4.55 14.33 20.30
CA THR A 247 -3.47 13.40 20.64
C THR A 247 -2.21 14.16 21.01
N GLN A 248 -2.03 14.42 22.30
CA GLN A 248 -0.81 15.03 22.83
C GLN A 248 0.37 14.04 22.74
N ASN A 249 1.59 14.58 22.54
CA ASN A 249 2.83 13.80 22.46
C ASN A 249 2.85 12.72 21.37
N TRP A 250 2.08 12.89 20.29
CA TRP A 250 2.11 11.96 19.17
C TRP A 250 3.51 11.85 18.53
N GLN A 251 3.80 10.70 17.92
CA GLN A 251 5.08 10.42 17.26
C GLN A 251 4.85 9.68 15.94
N LEU A 252 5.40 10.18 14.83
CA LEU A 252 5.15 9.61 13.49
C LEU A 252 5.54 8.13 13.37
N GLN A 253 6.58 7.71 14.07
CA GLN A 253 7.11 6.35 14.07
C GLN A 253 6.41 5.39 15.06
N ASN A 254 5.46 5.86 15.86
CA ASN A 254 4.80 5.02 16.86
C ASN A 254 3.73 4.14 16.23
N GLU A 255 4.09 2.91 15.86
CA GLU A 255 3.20 1.91 15.21
C GLU A 255 1.88 1.63 15.95
N GLY A 256 1.78 1.94 17.25
CA GLY A 256 0.60 1.66 18.08
C GLY A 256 -0.72 2.30 17.59
N TYR A 257 -0.68 3.37 16.79
CA TYR A 257 -1.89 3.95 16.19
C TYR A 257 -2.57 3.02 15.17
N TRP A 258 -1.79 2.12 14.57
CA TRP A 258 -2.26 1.10 13.63
C TRP A 258 -2.87 -0.08 14.38
N GLU A 259 -2.16 -0.57 15.39
CA GLU A 259 -2.45 -1.85 16.05
C GLU A 259 -3.54 -1.76 17.13
N GLN A 260 -3.59 -0.63 17.85
CA GLN A 260 -4.40 -0.48 19.07
C GLN A 260 -5.22 0.81 19.11
N GLY A 261 -4.77 1.86 18.39
CA GLY A 261 -5.28 3.23 18.54
C GLY A 261 -6.47 3.62 17.66
N GLY A 262 -6.86 2.80 16.68
CA GLY A 262 -8.00 3.10 15.79
C GLY A 262 -7.81 4.34 14.90
N ALA A 263 -6.57 4.74 14.64
CA ALA A 263 -6.22 5.95 13.89
C ALA A 263 -5.23 5.67 12.74
N ALA A 264 -5.27 4.48 12.14
CA ALA A 264 -4.40 4.06 11.03
C ALA A 264 -4.38 5.08 9.85
N GLN A 265 -5.51 5.71 9.56
CA GLN A 265 -5.68 6.77 8.57
C GLN A 265 -4.69 7.93 8.72
N VAL A 266 -4.22 8.19 9.94
CA VAL A 266 -3.27 9.25 10.21
C VAL A 266 -1.91 8.98 9.56
N TYR A 267 -1.50 7.72 9.38
CA TYR A 267 -0.22 7.42 8.70
C TYR A 267 -0.24 7.77 7.22
N TYR A 268 -1.38 7.60 6.55
CA TYR A 268 -1.58 8.05 5.17
C TYR A 268 -1.38 9.57 5.10
N MET A 269 -2.09 10.30 5.96
CA MET A 269 -2.10 11.77 5.91
C MET A 269 -0.81 12.40 6.42
N LEU A 270 -0.35 12.04 7.62
CA LEU A 270 0.90 12.56 8.19
C LEU A 270 2.12 12.05 7.45
N GLY A 271 2.10 10.80 6.98
CA GLY A 271 3.17 10.26 6.15
C GLY A 271 3.25 10.94 4.78
N ALA A 272 2.12 11.32 4.18
CA ALA A 272 2.13 12.14 2.95
C ALA A 272 2.75 13.52 3.19
N TRP A 273 2.41 14.16 4.32
CA TRP A 273 3.03 15.43 4.71
C TRP A 273 4.51 15.31 5.08
N ALA A 274 4.92 14.19 5.67
CA ALA A 274 6.33 13.86 5.92
C ALA A 274 7.11 13.73 4.62
N THR A 275 6.51 13.08 3.62
CA THR A 275 7.06 12.96 2.27
C THR A 275 7.19 14.34 1.62
N ALA A 276 6.16 15.17 1.71
CA ALA A 276 6.19 16.55 1.23
C ALA A 276 7.26 17.39 1.94
N TYR A 277 7.48 17.19 3.23
CA TYR A 277 8.54 17.86 3.99
C TYR A 277 9.94 17.52 3.46
N LEU A 278 10.21 16.23 3.21
CA LEU A 278 11.49 15.79 2.63
C LEU A 278 11.73 16.44 1.27
N ILE A 279 10.72 16.45 0.40
CA ILE A 279 10.87 16.97 -0.96
C ILE A 279 10.97 18.50 -0.97
N HIS A 280 10.02 19.19 -0.35
CA HIS A 280 9.85 20.63 -0.52
C HIS A 280 10.60 21.46 0.52
N VAL A 281 10.76 20.96 1.75
CA VAL A 281 11.45 21.69 2.83
C VAL A 281 12.93 21.28 2.90
N GLN A 282 13.24 19.99 2.88
CA GLN A 282 14.63 19.52 2.83
C GLN A 282 15.24 19.58 1.43
N ARG A 283 14.45 19.91 0.39
CA ARG A 283 14.90 20.06 -1.01
C ARG A 283 15.55 18.78 -1.56
N ILE A 284 15.08 17.63 -1.10
CA ILE A 284 15.52 16.33 -1.61
C ILE A 284 14.76 16.05 -2.91
N ASN A 285 15.45 15.52 -3.91
CA ASN A 285 14.82 15.17 -5.18
C ASN A 285 13.65 14.18 -4.96
N GLU A 286 12.51 14.42 -5.59
CA GLU A 286 11.31 13.58 -5.47
C GLU A 286 11.60 12.10 -5.79
N VAL A 287 12.38 11.82 -6.83
CA VAL A 287 12.74 10.45 -7.21
C VAL A 287 13.60 9.78 -6.14
N VAL A 288 14.47 10.54 -5.46
CA VAL A 288 15.26 10.02 -4.34
C VAL A 288 14.37 9.64 -3.16
N VAL A 289 13.38 10.49 -2.83
CA VAL A 289 12.45 10.24 -1.72
C VAL A 289 11.48 9.10 -2.01
N LEU A 290 10.95 9.02 -3.23
CA LEU A 290 9.92 8.04 -3.58
C LEU A 290 10.50 6.70 -4.02
N ARG A 291 11.75 6.66 -4.50
CA ARG A 291 12.30 5.45 -5.15
C ARG A 291 13.72 5.12 -4.70
N ASP A 292 14.69 6.00 -4.93
CA ASP A 292 16.09 5.56 -4.98
C ASP A 292 16.64 5.06 -3.63
N TRP A 293 16.12 5.55 -2.51
CA TRP A 293 16.54 5.09 -1.19
C TRP A 293 16.08 3.66 -0.87
N TYR A 294 15.01 3.15 -1.49
CA TYR A 294 14.53 1.79 -1.25
C TYR A 294 15.54 0.73 -1.72
N TYR A 295 16.26 0.99 -2.82
CA TYR A 295 17.27 0.08 -3.36
C TYR A 295 18.39 -0.25 -2.36
N ASP A 296 18.67 0.65 -1.43
CA ASP A 296 19.72 0.46 -0.43
C ASP A 296 19.22 -0.24 0.85
N ILE A 297 17.91 -0.32 1.09
CA ILE A 297 17.34 -0.92 2.31
C ILE A 297 17.80 -2.37 2.51
N PRO A 298 17.74 -3.27 1.50
CA PRO A 298 18.17 -4.66 1.67
C PRO A 298 19.64 -4.80 2.07
N ARG A 299 20.48 -3.86 1.63
CA ARG A 299 21.95 -3.94 1.77
C ARG A 299 22.47 -3.26 3.03
N ILE A 300 21.95 -2.09 3.37
CA ILE A 300 22.47 -1.27 4.48
C ILE A 300 21.44 -0.94 5.55
N GLY A 301 20.18 -1.34 5.37
CA GLY A 301 19.09 -1.06 6.28
C GLY A 301 18.46 0.32 6.10
N LYS A 302 17.20 0.44 6.50
CA LYS A 302 16.33 1.62 6.42
C LYS A 302 17.00 2.87 6.97
N SER A 303 17.54 2.83 8.18
CA SER A 303 18.10 4.01 8.85
C SER A 303 19.36 4.53 8.14
N ALA A 304 20.23 3.62 7.68
CA ALA A 304 21.44 4.00 6.97
C ALA A 304 21.12 4.48 5.55
N SER A 305 20.19 3.82 4.85
CA SER A 305 19.71 4.26 3.55
C SER A 305 19.08 5.65 3.63
N PHE A 306 18.16 5.87 4.57
CA PHE A 306 17.52 7.16 4.78
C PHE A 306 18.57 8.26 5.01
N ARG A 307 19.58 8.02 5.86
CA ARG A 307 20.65 8.99 6.09
C ARG A 307 21.45 9.28 4.82
N LYS A 308 21.81 8.23 4.06
CA LYS A 308 22.59 8.35 2.82
C LYS A 308 21.88 9.23 1.79
N HIS A 309 20.57 9.03 1.61
CA HIS A 309 19.79 9.65 0.55
C HIS A 309 19.14 10.98 0.94
N MET A 310 18.68 11.09 2.19
CA MET A 310 17.99 12.29 2.68
C MET A 310 18.96 13.32 3.29
N GLY A 311 20.19 12.91 3.63
CA GLY A 311 21.20 13.79 4.23
C GLY A 311 20.98 14.13 5.71
N LEU A 312 20.01 13.48 6.36
CA LEU A 312 19.75 13.60 7.80
C LEU A 312 19.34 12.24 8.39
N SER A 313 19.58 12.04 9.69
CA SER A 313 19.12 10.83 10.37
C SER A 313 17.60 10.83 10.56
N LEU A 314 17.00 9.65 10.73
CA LEU A 314 15.58 9.51 11.07
C LEU A 314 15.20 10.27 12.35
N ALA A 315 16.06 10.24 13.38
CA ALA A 315 15.82 10.96 14.63
C ALA A 315 15.77 12.49 14.42
N GLU A 316 16.70 13.03 13.63
CA GLU A 316 16.69 14.46 13.27
C GLU A 316 15.48 14.82 12.42
N PHE A 317 15.11 13.94 11.47
CA PHE A 317 13.92 14.09 10.64
C PHE A 317 12.65 14.16 11.50
N TYR A 318 12.43 13.18 12.39
CA TYR A 318 11.22 13.12 13.21
C TYR A 318 11.04 14.38 14.07
N ARG A 319 12.12 14.87 14.68
CA ARG A 319 12.08 16.11 15.45
C ARG A 319 11.71 17.31 14.57
N LYS A 320 12.42 17.48 13.46
CA LYS A 320 12.19 18.61 12.54
C LYS A 320 10.80 18.58 11.88
N PHE A 321 10.29 17.38 11.60
CA PHE A 321 8.96 17.19 11.02
C PHE A 321 7.86 17.49 12.05
N ASP A 322 8.02 17.07 13.31
CA ASP A 322 7.06 17.40 14.37
C ASP A 322 6.93 18.92 14.56
N ASP A 323 8.06 19.64 14.58
CA ASP A 323 8.08 21.11 14.61
C ASP A 323 7.38 21.74 13.39
N PHE A 324 7.55 21.13 12.21
CA PHE A 324 6.94 21.59 10.97
C PHE A 324 5.42 21.42 10.98
N ILE A 325 4.94 20.21 11.24
CA ILE A 325 3.55 19.82 10.98
C ILE A 325 2.56 20.46 11.96
N ARG A 326 3.04 20.91 13.13
CA ARG A 326 2.26 21.64 14.14
C ARG A 326 2.01 23.10 13.80
N GLN A 327 2.64 23.64 12.75
CA GLN A 327 2.36 25.01 12.31
C GLN A 327 0.95 25.11 11.72
N THR A 328 0.48 26.35 11.55
CA THR A 328 -0.85 26.62 10.97
C THR A 328 -0.92 26.14 9.53
N ASP A 329 -2.12 25.83 9.05
CA ASP A 329 -2.34 25.40 7.66
C ASP A 329 -1.75 26.40 6.66
N ALA A 330 -1.94 27.70 6.90
CA ALA A 330 -1.35 28.76 6.05
C ALA A 330 0.18 28.63 5.94
N LYS A 331 0.85 28.30 7.05
CA LYS A 331 2.31 28.24 7.12
C LYS A 331 2.89 26.97 6.51
N VAL A 332 2.30 25.80 6.80
CA VAL A 332 2.75 24.53 6.19
C VAL A 332 2.49 24.51 4.67
N MET A 333 1.46 25.20 4.20
CA MET A 333 1.15 25.31 2.77
C MET A 333 2.10 26.23 1.99
N GLU A 334 2.98 27.00 2.65
CA GLU A 334 4.00 27.84 1.97
C GLU A 334 5.08 27.00 1.26
N ILE A 335 5.18 25.70 1.56
CA ILE A 335 6.19 24.82 0.95
C ILE A 335 5.93 24.58 -0.54
N PHE A 336 4.66 24.68 -0.95
CA PHE A 336 4.25 24.49 -2.34
C PHE A 336 4.36 25.81 -3.10
N PRO A 337 4.87 25.82 -4.35
CA PRO A 337 4.88 27.01 -5.19
C PRO A 337 3.49 27.63 -5.31
N ARG A 338 3.42 28.96 -5.31
CA ARG A 338 2.21 29.69 -5.72
C ARG A 338 2.29 29.86 -7.24
N TYR A 339 1.39 29.21 -7.96
CA TYR A 339 1.25 29.39 -9.40
C TYR A 339 0.51 30.69 -9.72
#